data_AF-A0A2N2E6Z2-F1
#
_entry.id   AF-A0A2N2E6Z2-F1
#
_cell.length_a   1.000
_cell.length_b   1.000
_cell.length_c   1.000
_cell.angle_alpha   90.00
_cell.angle_beta   90.00
_cell.angle_gamma   90.00
#
_symmetry.space_group_name_H-M   'P 1'
#
loop_
_entity.id
_entity.type
_entity.pdbx_description
1 polymer ?
#
loop_
_entity_poly.entity_id
_entity_poly.type
_entity_poly.pdbx_seq_one_letter_code
_entity_poly.pdbx_strand_id
1 'polypeptide(L)'
;MFDISAYCYLAFRELSFQSISVLTLATSIFGKFRGGPAKVAVVGSALMGTISGSAVANVAGTGCITIPLMKKTGYDSKSAAAIEAVASSGGLIMPPIMGAAAFVMSEFLGVPYLKIIVAAIIPALLYYIAVFVAVDCKAARMGLVGMPKEELPNFKEVIKSGFKFIIPLLILTYLIVVVMSSPQKAAFWGIISIIVIHAFELIKNKKYGELKGIFDIFEEGSKQGLSIIVACACAGIVVGVISLTGVGFMLSGALVEIGGQNLFLLLFITMCTSIVLGMGLPVTACYIILAVLAAPALVNLGVNPIAAHLFVMYFGVLSGITPPVALAAYVGAGIAEAKPMAVSIEACKIGIVAFILHSIKINSGIQ
;
A
#
# COMPACT_ATOMS: atom_id res chain seq x y z
N MET A 1 8.67 35.87 -6.99
CA MET A 1 9.30 34.54 -6.90
C MET A 1 8.51 33.80 -5.84
N PHE A 2 7.47 33.07 -6.25
CA PHE A 2 6.53 32.42 -5.35
C PHE A 2 7.28 31.31 -4.60
N ASP A 3 7.24 31.38 -3.28
CA ASP A 3 8.01 30.51 -2.39
C ASP A 3 7.45 29.09 -2.43
N ILE A 4 7.92 28.29 -3.39
CA ILE A 4 7.62 26.86 -3.55
C ILE A 4 7.97 26.09 -2.26
N SER A 5 8.87 26.63 -1.42
CA SER A 5 9.23 26.11 -0.11
C SER A 5 8.05 26.10 0.89
N ALA A 6 7.17 27.11 0.85
CA ALA A 6 6.02 27.22 1.76
C ALA A 6 4.87 26.28 1.39
N TYR A 7 4.68 26.02 0.08
CA TYR A 7 3.70 25.08 -0.44
C TYR A 7 4.10 23.63 -0.11
N CYS A 8 5.35 23.27 -0.36
CA CYS A 8 5.88 21.99 0.10
C CYS A 8 5.77 21.87 1.62
N TYR A 9 5.97 22.94 2.39
CA TYR A 9 5.85 22.89 3.84
C TYR A 9 4.41 22.69 4.33
N LEU A 10 3.40 23.27 3.68
CA LEU A 10 1.98 23.11 4.06
C LEU A 10 1.42 21.74 3.69
N ALA A 11 1.71 21.25 2.48
CA ALA A 11 1.30 19.91 2.06
C ALA A 11 2.09 18.82 2.80
N PHE A 12 3.40 19.02 3.02
CA PHE A 12 4.19 18.19 3.92
C PHE A 12 3.62 18.26 5.33
N ARG A 13 3.18 19.42 5.82
CA ARG A 13 2.55 19.54 7.13
C ARG A 13 1.22 18.79 7.20
N GLU A 14 0.33 18.85 6.22
CA GLU A 14 -0.93 18.09 6.26
C GLU A 14 -0.74 16.57 6.12
N LEU A 15 0.14 16.12 5.21
CA LEU A 15 0.57 14.72 5.10
C LEU A 15 1.30 14.25 6.37
N SER A 16 2.10 15.13 6.96
CA SER A 16 2.75 14.90 8.25
C SER A 16 1.71 14.81 9.35
N PHE A 17 0.70 15.68 9.41
CA PHE A 17 -0.33 15.63 10.47
C PHE A 17 -1.17 14.35 10.39
N GLN A 18 -1.54 13.89 9.19
CA GLN A 18 -2.22 12.59 9.01
C GLN A 18 -1.33 11.43 9.44
N SER A 19 -0.09 11.39 8.94
CA SER A 19 0.90 10.35 9.28
C SER A 19 1.22 10.35 10.77
N ILE A 20 1.39 11.53 11.37
CA ILE A 20 1.63 11.71 12.80
C ILE A 20 0.43 11.21 13.59
N SER A 21 -0.82 11.51 13.23
CA SER A 21 -1.97 11.06 14.03
C SER A 21 -2.13 9.53 14.05
N VAL A 22 -2.00 8.86 12.88
CA VAL A 22 -2.11 7.40 12.75
C VAL A 22 -0.92 6.72 13.42
N LEU A 23 0.28 7.25 13.22
CA LEU A 23 1.50 6.69 13.80
C LEU A 23 1.58 6.93 15.31
N THR A 24 1.09 8.08 15.79
CA THR A 24 1.00 8.39 17.23
C THR A 24 -0.01 7.46 17.89
N LEU A 25 -1.13 7.16 17.22
CA LEU A 25 -2.09 6.15 17.69
C LEU A 25 -1.44 4.78 17.76
N ALA A 26 -0.78 4.33 16.68
CA ALA A 26 -0.04 3.06 16.67
C ALA A 26 1.03 3.04 17.78
N THR A 27 1.76 4.13 17.98
CA THR A 27 2.76 4.29 19.05
C THR A 27 2.15 4.14 20.44
N SER A 28 1.00 4.78 20.70
CA SER A 28 0.33 4.70 22.00
C SER A 28 -0.10 3.27 22.38
N ILE A 29 -0.43 2.45 21.38
CA ILE A 29 -0.88 1.07 21.58
C ILE A 29 0.31 0.12 21.63
N PHE A 30 1.21 0.20 20.63
CA PHE A 30 2.22 -0.81 20.36
C PHE A 30 3.63 -0.46 20.84
N GLY A 31 3.92 0.83 21.12
CA GLY A 31 5.26 1.31 21.44
C GLY A 31 5.87 0.68 22.70
N LYS A 32 5.03 0.31 23.68
CA LYS A 32 5.46 -0.33 24.94
C LYS A 32 5.93 -1.78 24.80
N PHE A 33 5.59 -2.46 23.71
CA PHE A 33 5.96 -3.87 23.55
C PHE A 33 7.40 -3.99 23.06
N ARG A 34 7.99 -5.17 23.26
CA ARG A 34 9.24 -5.59 22.59
C ARG A 34 9.19 -5.20 21.11
N GLY A 35 10.24 -4.53 20.62
CA GLY A 35 10.32 -4.08 19.24
C GLY A 35 9.21 -3.09 18.84
N GLY A 36 8.65 -2.36 19.81
CA GLY A 36 7.49 -1.49 19.67
C GLY A 36 7.53 -0.62 18.41
N PRO A 37 8.59 0.16 18.15
CA PRO A 37 8.69 1.00 16.95
C PRO A 37 8.50 0.26 15.62
N ALA A 38 8.94 -0.99 15.52
CA ALA A 38 8.76 -1.77 14.31
C ALA A 38 7.32 -2.30 14.18
N LYS A 39 6.65 -2.63 15.28
CA LYS A 39 5.20 -2.94 15.27
C LYS A 39 4.36 -1.73 14.93
N VAL A 40 4.77 -0.56 15.44
CA VAL A 40 4.21 0.75 15.11
C VAL A 40 4.34 1.02 13.62
N ALA A 41 5.51 0.76 13.03
CA ALA A 41 5.71 0.84 11.59
C ALA A 41 4.77 -0.10 10.82
N VAL A 42 4.68 -1.37 11.23
CA VAL A 42 3.80 -2.36 10.58
C VAL A 42 2.34 -1.92 10.59
N VAL A 43 1.79 -1.53 11.74
CA VAL A 43 0.38 -1.16 11.88
C VAL A 43 0.10 0.23 11.30
N GLY A 44 0.98 1.19 11.54
CA GLY A 44 0.85 2.56 11.04
C GLY A 44 0.87 2.61 9.52
N SER A 45 1.85 1.92 8.91
CA SER A 45 1.98 1.85 7.46
C SER A 45 0.90 0.97 6.82
N ALA A 46 0.31 0.01 7.54
CA ALA A 46 -0.89 -0.68 7.08
C ALA A 46 -2.06 0.29 6.88
N LEU A 47 -2.38 1.05 7.92
CA LEU A 47 -3.48 2.01 7.91
C LEU A 47 -3.23 3.11 6.87
N MET A 48 -2.02 3.70 6.86
CA MET A 48 -1.65 4.73 5.90
C MET A 48 -1.60 4.21 4.46
N GLY A 49 -1.17 2.98 4.27
CA GLY A 49 -1.06 2.38 2.95
C GLY A 49 -2.41 2.11 2.30
N THR A 50 -3.44 1.80 3.09
CA THR A 50 -4.82 1.73 2.57
C THR A 50 -5.25 3.07 1.97
N ILE A 51 -4.86 4.18 2.59
CA ILE A 51 -5.27 5.54 2.18
C ILE A 51 -4.42 6.03 1.01
N SER A 52 -3.10 5.95 1.13
CA SER A 52 -2.16 6.50 0.15
C SER A 52 -2.14 5.75 -1.18
N GLY A 53 -2.47 4.44 -1.17
CA GLY A 53 -2.49 3.63 -2.38
C GLY A 53 -1.14 3.57 -3.12
N SER A 54 -0.03 3.86 -2.42
CA SER A 54 1.33 3.88 -2.98
C SER A 54 2.34 3.46 -1.93
N ALA A 55 3.06 2.35 -2.17
CA ALA A 55 4.11 1.89 -1.27
C ALA A 55 5.22 2.94 -1.12
N VAL A 56 5.63 3.57 -2.22
CA VAL A 56 6.70 4.57 -2.23
C VAL A 56 6.31 5.82 -1.45
N ALA A 57 5.09 6.32 -1.65
CA ALA A 57 4.60 7.49 -0.91
C ALA A 57 4.45 7.17 0.58
N ASN A 58 3.99 5.95 0.89
CA ASN A 58 3.87 5.49 2.27
C ASN A 58 5.25 5.43 2.95
N VAL A 59 6.25 4.79 2.34
CA VAL A 59 7.64 4.78 2.87
C VAL A 59 8.21 6.18 3.02
N ALA A 60 7.96 7.07 2.06
CA ALA A 60 8.41 8.46 2.15
C ALA A 60 7.72 9.21 3.31
N GLY A 61 6.43 8.96 3.54
CA GLY A 61 5.61 9.59 4.56
C GLY A 61 5.84 9.03 5.97
N THR A 62 5.49 7.77 6.21
CA THR A 62 5.64 7.13 7.53
C THR A 62 7.10 6.84 7.85
N GLY A 63 7.89 6.42 6.85
CA GLY A 63 9.29 6.04 7.01
C GLY A 63 10.19 7.14 7.51
N CYS A 64 9.91 8.41 7.19
CA CYS A 64 10.70 9.53 7.72
C CYS A 64 10.63 9.65 9.26
N ILE A 65 9.62 9.05 9.89
CA ILE A 65 9.45 9.01 11.35
C ILE A 65 9.82 7.62 11.90
N THR A 66 9.29 6.55 11.31
CA THR A 66 9.45 5.19 11.83
C THR A 66 10.87 4.66 11.70
N ILE A 67 11.58 4.98 10.62
CA ILE A 67 12.95 4.50 10.40
C ILE A 67 13.91 5.10 11.44
N PRO A 68 13.94 6.43 11.67
CA PRO A 68 14.73 6.99 12.77
C PRO A 68 14.33 6.46 14.15
N LEU A 69 13.02 6.25 14.40
CA LEU A 69 12.54 5.71 15.68
C LEU A 69 13.01 4.27 15.91
N MET A 70 12.96 3.42 14.88
CA MET A 70 13.51 2.07 14.93
C MET A 70 15.03 2.09 15.16
N LYS A 71 15.77 2.98 14.48
CA LYS A 71 17.21 3.12 14.68
C LYS A 71 17.55 3.53 16.12
N LYS A 72 16.84 4.51 16.69
CA LYS A 72 17.03 4.96 18.09
C LYS A 72 16.80 3.85 19.12
N THR A 73 15.95 2.89 18.81
CA THR A 73 15.62 1.78 19.72
C THR A 73 16.48 0.53 19.48
N GLY A 74 17.46 0.59 18.57
CA GLY A 74 18.48 -0.44 18.39
C GLY A 74 18.36 -1.28 17.13
N TYR A 75 17.41 -1.00 16.21
CA TYR A 75 17.42 -1.63 14.89
C TYR A 75 18.55 -1.09 14.03
N ASP A 76 19.22 -1.95 13.27
CA ASP A 76 20.17 -1.49 12.25
C ASP A 76 19.44 -0.78 11.09
N SER A 77 20.13 0.16 10.42
CA SER A 77 19.57 0.96 9.33
C SER A 77 18.92 0.11 8.24
N LYS A 78 19.54 -1.02 7.89
CA LYS A 78 19.06 -1.91 6.84
C LYS A 78 17.73 -2.58 7.26
N SER A 79 17.66 -3.09 8.48
CA SER A 79 16.44 -3.69 9.04
C SER A 79 15.31 -2.69 9.19
N ALA A 80 15.58 -1.49 9.68
CA ALA A 80 14.56 -0.44 9.84
C ALA A 80 13.93 -0.07 8.49
N ALA A 81 14.75 0.18 7.47
CA ALA A 81 14.26 0.46 6.12
C ALA A 81 13.48 -0.71 5.52
N ALA A 82 13.95 -1.95 5.71
CA ALA A 82 13.32 -3.13 5.16
C ALA A 82 11.95 -3.41 5.78
N ILE A 83 11.82 -3.27 7.11
CA ILE A 83 10.54 -3.43 7.81
C ILE A 83 9.53 -2.41 7.32
N GLU A 84 9.94 -1.14 7.20
CA GLU A 84 9.08 -0.08 6.71
C GLU A 84 8.65 -0.31 5.27
N ALA A 85 9.57 -0.70 4.38
CA ALA A 85 9.27 -0.98 2.99
C ALA A 85 8.27 -2.15 2.83
N VAL A 86 8.47 -3.24 3.57
CA VAL A 86 7.53 -4.37 3.58
C VAL A 86 6.16 -3.92 4.10
N ALA A 87 6.12 -3.30 5.28
CA ALA A 87 4.89 -2.81 5.89
C ALA A 87 4.11 -1.86 4.96
N SER A 88 4.82 -0.96 4.28
CA SER A 88 4.24 0.00 3.34
C SER A 88 3.72 -0.65 2.07
N SER A 89 4.44 -1.63 1.51
CA SER A 89 3.99 -2.40 0.35
C SER A 89 2.73 -3.20 0.64
N GLY A 90 2.59 -3.79 1.82
CA GLY A 90 1.36 -4.48 2.23
C GLY A 90 0.11 -3.61 2.24
N GLY A 91 0.24 -2.29 2.36
CA GLY A 91 -0.93 -1.42 2.56
C GLY A 91 -1.78 -1.30 1.30
N LEU A 92 -1.15 -1.50 0.14
CA LEU A 92 -1.80 -1.54 -1.17
C LEU A 92 -2.79 -2.70 -1.33
N ILE A 93 -2.62 -3.75 -0.53
CA ILE A 93 -3.45 -4.95 -0.62
C ILE A 93 -4.43 -5.07 0.54
N MET A 94 -4.34 -4.15 1.51
CA MET A 94 -5.19 -4.13 2.70
C MET A 94 -6.51 -3.38 2.42
N PRO A 95 -7.66 -4.03 2.60
CA PRO A 95 -8.95 -3.34 2.62
C PRO A 95 -9.02 -2.24 3.68
N PRO A 96 -9.82 -1.17 3.50
CA PRO A 96 -11.00 -1.11 2.61
C PRO A 96 -10.80 -0.38 1.27
N ILE A 97 -9.64 0.24 1.03
CA ILE A 97 -9.41 1.08 -0.18
C ILE A 97 -8.47 0.38 -1.18
N MET A 98 -7.41 -0.31 -0.72
CA MET A 98 -6.52 -1.12 -1.57
C MET A 98 -5.91 -0.37 -2.78
N GLY A 99 -5.82 0.96 -2.70
CA GLY A 99 -5.38 1.83 -3.80
C GLY A 99 -6.26 1.78 -5.07
N ALA A 100 -5.84 2.53 -6.10
CA ALA A 100 -6.59 2.65 -7.35
C ALA A 100 -6.65 1.34 -8.17
N ALA A 101 -5.66 0.46 -8.02
CA ALA A 101 -5.58 -0.82 -8.72
C ALA A 101 -6.80 -1.72 -8.45
N ALA A 102 -7.32 -1.74 -7.22
CA ALA A 102 -8.48 -2.54 -6.88
C ALA A 102 -9.78 -2.02 -7.52
N PHE A 103 -9.90 -0.70 -7.76
CA PHE A 103 -11.01 -0.14 -8.52
C PHE A 103 -10.93 -0.52 -9.99
N VAL A 104 -9.74 -0.41 -10.59
CA VAL A 104 -9.50 -0.89 -11.97
C VAL A 104 -9.81 -2.38 -12.07
N MET A 105 -9.49 -3.18 -11.05
CA MET A 105 -9.85 -4.60 -11.01
C MET A 105 -11.37 -4.84 -11.00
N SER A 106 -12.13 -4.05 -10.23
CA SER A 106 -13.59 -4.15 -10.22
C SER A 106 -14.21 -3.85 -11.58
N GLU A 107 -13.67 -2.86 -12.29
CA GLU A 107 -14.11 -2.46 -13.62
C GLU A 107 -13.72 -3.50 -14.68
N PHE A 108 -12.47 -3.96 -14.64
CA PHE A 108 -11.95 -4.97 -15.58
C PHE A 108 -12.70 -6.31 -15.47
N LEU A 109 -13.02 -6.75 -14.26
CA LEU A 109 -13.75 -7.99 -14.01
C LEU A 109 -15.28 -7.83 -14.10
N GLY A 110 -15.79 -6.59 -14.12
CA GLY A 110 -17.24 -6.33 -14.08
C GLY A 110 -17.92 -6.81 -12.79
N VAL A 111 -17.18 -6.92 -11.67
CA VAL A 111 -17.71 -7.39 -10.38
C VAL A 111 -17.78 -6.25 -9.34
N PRO A 112 -18.75 -6.29 -8.40
CA PRO A 112 -18.81 -5.30 -7.33
C PRO A 112 -17.51 -5.27 -6.52
N TYR A 113 -17.01 -4.07 -6.22
CA TYR A 113 -15.78 -3.86 -5.45
C TYR A 113 -15.81 -4.56 -4.08
N LEU A 114 -16.98 -4.66 -3.45
CA LEU A 114 -17.15 -5.41 -2.19
C LEU A 114 -16.71 -6.89 -2.31
N LYS A 115 -16.90 -7.54 -3.46
CA LYS A 115 -16.43 -8.92 -3.66
C LYS A 115 -14.90 -9.00 -3.63
N ILE A 116 -14.22 -7.99 -4.19
CA ILE A 116 -12.75 -7.90 -4.17
C ILE A 116 -12.26 -7.69 -2.75
N ILE A 117 -12.88 -6.77 -1.99
CA ILE A 117 -12.56 -6.55 -0.56
C ILE A 117 -12.64 -7.86 0.23
N VAL A 118 -13.76 -8.58 0.10
CA VAL A 118 -14.01 -9.81 0.85
C VAL A 118 -13.00 -10.90 0.46
N ALA A 119 -12.63 -11.00 -0.82
CA ALA A 119 -11.61 -11.94 -1.27
C ALA A 119 -10.22 -11.61 -0.71
N ALA A 120 -9.88 -10.32 -0.61
CA ALA A 120 -8.58 -9.81 -0.23
C ALA A 120 -8.34 -9.70 1.29
N ILE A 121 -9.38 -9.60 2.11
CA ILE A 121 -9.24 -9.34 3.55
C ILE A 121 -8.43 -10.43 4.28
N ILE A 122 -8.70 -11.70 3.98
CA ILE A 122 -8.00 -12.83 4.60
C ILE A 122 -6.51 -12.83 4.21
N PRO A 123 -6.12 -12.77 2.92
CA PRO A 123 -4.71 -12.64 2.52
C PRO A 123 -4.02 -11.44 3.17
N ALA A 124 -4.68 -10.29 3.19
CA ALA A 124 -4.10 -9.07 3.76
C ALA A 124 -3.87 -9.21 5.28
N LEU A 125 -4.81 -9.77 6.03
CA LEU A 125 -4.64 -10.03 7.45
C LEU A 125 -3.53 -11.04 7.70
N LEU A 126 -3.49 -12.14 6.94
CA LEU A 126 -2.42 -13.13 7.06
C LEU A 126 -1.05 -12.52 6.76
N TYR A 127 -0.95 -11.69 5.73
CA TYR A 127 0.25 -10.93 5.40
C TYR A 127 0.72 -10.08 6.58
N TYR A 128 -0.18 -9.26 7.15
CA TYR A 128 0.21 -8.37 8.25
C TYR A 128 0.49 -9.09 9.55
N ILE A 129 -0.24 -10.17 9.87
CA ILE A 129 0.06 -11.03 11.01
C ILE A 129 1.45 -11.66 10.83
N ALA A 130 1.75 -12.18 9.66
CA ALA A 130 3.05 -12.76 9.34
C ALA A 130 4.19 -11.74 9.49
N VAL A 131 4.04 -10.54 8.90
CA VAL A 131 5.03 -9.47 9.03
C VAL A 131 5.18 -9.04 10.48
N PHE A 132 4.08 -8.91 11.22
CA PHE A 132 4.10 -8.54 12.63
C PHE A 132 4.85 -9.57 13.49
N VAL A 133 4.59 -10.87 13.27
CA VAL A 133 5.30 -11.96 13.95
C VAL A 133 6.77 -11.99 13.57
N ALA A 134 7.10 -11.85 12.28
CA ALA A 134 8.49 -11.81 11.81
C ALA A 134 9.28 -10.68 12.48
N VAL A 135 8.66 -9.50 12.61
CA VAL A 135 9.23 -8.36 13.32
C VAL A 135 9.38 -8.61 14.81
N ASP A 136 8.39 -9.20 15.50
CA ASP A 136 8.51 -9.56 16.93
C ASP A 136 9.63 -10.58 17.16
N CYS A 137 9.72 -11.62 16.33
CA CYS A 137 10.77 -12.63 16.41
C CYS A 137 12.16 -12.00 16.18
N LYS A 138 12.28 -11.06 15.23
CA LYS A 138 13.52 -10.34 14.99
C LYS A 138 13.91 -9.46 16.18
N ALA A 139 12.95 -8.72 16.73
CA ALA A 139 13.15 -7.93 17.95
C ALA A 139 13.60 -8.79 19.14
N ALA A 140 13.01 -9.99 19.29
CA ALA A 140 13.38 -10.93 20.33
C ALA A 140 14.82 -11.43 20.17
N ARG A 141 15.24 -11.78 18.95
CA ARG A 141 16.62 -12.21 18.65
C ARG A 141 17.64 -11.10 18.90
N MET A 142 17.24 -9.85 18.70
CA MET A 142 18.07 -8.67 18.95
C MET A 142 18.02 -8.18 20.40
N GLY A 143 17.21 -8.79 21.27
CA GLY A 143 17.07 -8.37 22.66
C GLY A 143 16.43 -7.00 22.85
N LEU A 144 15.63 -6.52 21.88
CA LEU A 144 15.06 -5.17 21.92
C LEU A 144 13.88 -5.08 22.89
N VAL A 145 13.87 -4.01 23.69
CA VAL A 145 12.80 -3.67 24.63
C VAL A 145 11.83 -2.65 24.03
N GLY A 146 10.68 -2.47 24.68
CA GLY A 146 9.72 -1.42 24.32
C GLY A 146 10.18 -0.04 24.77
N MET A 147 9.50 1.00 24.28
CA MET A 147 9.78 2.38 24.65
C MET A 147 9.36 2.68 26.10
N PRO A 148 10.06 3.61 26.79
CA PRO A 148 9.65 4.09 28.11
C PRO A 148 8.23 4.65 28.09
N LYS A 149 7.49 4.50 29.19
CA LYS A 149 6.09 4.93 29.27
C LYS A 149 5.94 6.45 29.12
N GLU A 150 6.98 7.18 29.49
CA GLU A 150 7.09 8.64 29.45
C GLU A 150 7.19 9.17 28.02
N GLU A 151 7.72 8.36 27.09
CA GLU A 151 7.81 8.69 25.66
C GLU A 151 6.54 8.30 24.89
N LEU A 152 5.61 7.58 25.54
CA LEU A 152 4.38 7.13 24.90
C LEU A 152 3.32 8.24 24.89
N PRO A 153 2.71 8.53 23.73
CA PRO A 153 1.63 9.50 23.65
C PRO A 153 0.38 8.98 24.37
N ASN A 154 -0.38 9.90 24.98
CA ASN A 154 -1.58 9.53 25.73
C ASN A 154 -2.72 9.10 24.79
N PHE A 155 -3.08 7.82 24.84
CA PHE A 155 -4.12 7.23 23.98
C PHE A 155 -5.44 8.02 23.96
N LYS A 156 -5.91 8.53 25.10
CA LYS A 156 -7.18 9.28 25.16
C LYS A 156 -7.11 10.61 24.41
N GLU A 157 -5.98 11.30 24.51
CA GLU A 157 -5.75 12.57 23.82
C GLU A 157 -5.56 12.35 22.31
N VAL A 158 -4.87 11.27 21.94
CA VAL A 158 -4.65 10.88 20.55
C VAL A 158 -5.97 10.54 19.86
N ILE A 159 -6.87 9.79 20.51
CA ILE A 159 -8.20 9.53 19.92
C ILE A 159 -9.02 10.82 19.78
N LYS A 160 -9.01 11.67 20.80
CA LYS A 160 -9.78 12.93 20.79
C LYS A 160 -9.33 13.89 19.69
N SER A 161 -8.03 13.87 19.36
CA SER A 161 -7.44 14.69 18.28
C SER A 161 -7.52 14.00 16.91
N GLY A 162 -7.31 12.69 16.86
CA GLY A 162 -7.22 11.90 15.63
C GLY A 162 -8.55 11.42 15.03
N PHE A 163 -9.66 11.42 15.78
CA PHE A 163 -10.97 10.96 15.29
C PHE A 163 -11.41 11.66 13.99
N LYS A 164 -11.01 12.92 13.81
CA LYS A 164 -11.32 13.74 12.62
C LYS A 164 -10.80 13.13 11.31
N PHE A 165 -9.72 12.36 11.34
CA PHE A 165 -9.14 11.73 10.15
C PHE A 165 -9.70 10.33 9.88
N ILE A 166 -10.30 9.70 10.89
CA ILE A 166 -10.96 8.40 10.76
C ILE A 166 -12.34 8.59 10.09
N ILE A 167 -12.99 9.74 10.27
CA ILE A 167 -14.33 10.02 9.71
C ILE A 167 -14.38 9.86 8.17
N PRO A 168 -13.50 10.47 7.36
CA PRO A 168 -13.51 10.28 5.90
C PRO A 168 -13.35 8.82 5.48
N LEU A 169 -12.46 8.09 6.16
CA LEU A 169 -12.25 6.66 5.91
C LEU A 169 -13.50 5.84 6.26
N LEU A 170 -14.18 6.16 7.36
CA LEU A 170 -15.44 5.51 7.75
C LEU A 170 -16.56 5.82 6.77
N ILE A 171 -16.70 7.07 6.31
CA ILE A 171 -17.70 7.47 5.32
C ILE A 171 -17.46 6.72 4.01
N LEU A 172 -16.22 6.71 3.52
CA LEU A 172 -15.85 6.00 2.30
C LEU A 172 -16.14 4.50 2.44
N THR A 173 -15.70 3.88 3.54
CA THR A 173 -15.91 2.45 3.80
C THR A 173 -17.40 2.13 3.92
N TYR A 174 -18.17 2.95 4.60
CA TYR A 174 -19.62 2.79 4.74
C TYR A 174 -20.34 2.86 3.39
N LEU A 175 -20.00 3.85 2.56
CA LEU A 175 -20.61 4.01 1.24
C LEU A 175 -20.31 2.84 0.30
N ILE A 176 -19.11 2.28 0.37
CA ILE A 176 -18.70 1.15 -0.45
C ILE A 176 -19.27 -0.17 0.06
N VAL A 177 -19.18 -0.42 1.38
CA VAL A 177 -19.49 -1.73 1.96
C VAL A 177 -20.97 -1.87 2.29
N VAL A 178 -21.58 -0.83 2.87
CA VAL A 178 -22.97 -0.89 3.36
C VAL A 178 -23.94 -0.37 2.31
N VAL A 179 -23.65 0.81 1.74
CA VAL A 179 -24.53 1.43 0.72
C VAL A 179 -24.31 0.83 -0.67
N MET A 180 -23.22 0.09 -0.88
CA MET A 180 -22.84 -0.48 -2.18
C MET A 180 -22.81 0.55 -3.31
N SER A 181 -22.43 1.79 -2.96
CA SER A 181 -22.25 2.88 -3.94
C SER A 181 -21.02 2.63 -4.81
N SER A 182 -20.99 3.26 -5.97
CA SER A 182 -19.79 3.22 -6.81
C SER A 182 -18.59 3.85 -6.07
N PRO A 183 -17.38 3.32 -6.24
CA PRO A 183 -16.18 3.86 -5.62
C PRO A 183 -15.97 5.36 -5.82
N GLN A 184 -16.31 5.86 -7.01
CA GLN A 184 -16.16 7.28 -7.37
C GLN A 184 -17.07 8.17 -6.51
N LYS A 185 -18.31 7.72 -6.24
CA LYS A 185 -19.23 8.43 -5.33
C LYS A 185 -18.71 8.41 -3.89
N ALA A 186 -18.18 7.28 -3.44
CA ALA A 186 -17.63 7.16 -2.09
C ALA A 186 -16.41 8.07 -1.89
N ALA A 187 -15.51 8.14 -2.88
CA ALA A 187 -14.38 9.06 -2.89
C ALA A 187 -14.83 10.52 -2.86
N PHE A 188 -15.83 10.90 -3.66
CA PHE A 188 -16.39 12.25 -3.69
C PHE A 188 -16.91 12.70 -2.31
N TRP A 189 -17.74 11.87 -1.66
CA TRP A 189 -18.23 12.17 -0.32
C TRP A 189 -17.14 12.15 0.75
N GLY A 190 -16.13 11.28 0.61
CA GLY A 190 -14.94 11.29 1.44
C GLY A 190 -14.18 12.61 1.38
N ILE A 191 -13.94 13.14 0.17
CA ILE A 191 -13.29 14.44 -0.04
C ILE A 191 -14.11 15.57 0.57
N ILE A 192 -15.43 15.59 0.34
CA ILE A 192 -16.33 16.60 0.95
C ILE A 192 -16.22 16.57 2.47
N SER A 193 -16.19 15.38 3.08
CA SER A 193 -16.09 15.26 4.53
C SER A 193 -14.79 15.84 5.07
N ILE A 194 -13.66 15.68 4.38
CA ILE A 194 -12.37 16.29 4.75
C ILE A 194 -12.47 17.81 4.69
N ILE A 195 -13.03 18.36 3.61
CA ILE A 195 -13.20 19.80 3.42
C ILE A 195 -14.08 20.38 4.53
N VAL A 196 -15.19 19.73 4.86
CA VAL A 196 -16.11 20.16 5.91
C VAL A 196 -15.41 20.14 7.28
N ILE A 197 -14.70 19.06 7.61
CA ILE A 197 -13.97 18.93 8.87
C ILE A 197 -12.91 20.03 9.00
N HIS A 198 -12.13 20.26 7.94
CA HIS A 198 -11.10 21.29 7.90
C HIS A 198 -11.71 22.69 8.02
N ALA A 199 -12.81 22.98 7.32
CA ALA A 199 -13.52 24.26 7.42
C ALA A 199 -14.04 24.51 8.86
N PHE A 200 -14.59 23.50 9.53
CA PHE A 200 -15.01 23.61 10.93
C PHE A 200 -13.84 23.91 11.88
N GLU A 201 -12.65 23.34 11.64
CA GLU A 201 -11.46 23.64 12.44
C GLU A 201 -10.97 25.07 12.27
N LEU A 202 -10.96 25.57 11.04
CA LEU A 202 -10.57 26.95 10.74
C LEU A 202 -11.48 27.96 11.45
N ILE A 203 -12.80 27.70 11.45
CA ILE A 203 -13.81 28.51 12.14
C ILE A 203 -13.58 28.46 13.66
N LYS A 204 -13.38 27.25 14.22
CA LYS A 204 -13.19 27.06 15.67
C LYS A 204 -11.92 27.72 16.19
N ASN A 205 -10.83 27.67 15.41
CA ASN A 205 -9.54 28.24 15.80
C ASN A 205 -9.36 29.72 15.37
N LYS A 206 -10.40 30.34 14.79
CA LYS A 206 -10.39 31.73 14.28
C LYS A 206 -9.25 32.02 13.28
N LYS A 207 -8.82 31.02 12.52
CA LYS A 207 -7.71 31.11 11.55
C LYS A 207 -8.21 31.33 10.12
N TYR A 208 -8.98 32.39 9.90
CA TYR A 208 -9.65 32.66 8.63
C TYR A 208 -8.69 32.94 7.44
N GLY A 209 -7.42 33.27 7.71
CA GLY A 209 -6.40 33.49 6.67
C GLY A 209 -5.87 32.21 6.00
N GLU A 210 -6.15 31.03 6.57
CA GLU A 210 -5.70 29.72 6.06
C GLU A 210 -6.68 29.11 5.02
N LEU A 211 -7.76 29.80 4.64
CA LEU A 211 -8.70 29.34 3.58
C LEU A 211 -8.03 29.17 2.21
N LYS A 212 -6.90 29.84 1.97
CA LYS A 212 -6.05 29.60 0.79
C LYS A 212 -5.46 28.19 0.78
N GLY A 213 -5.19 27.59 1.95
CA GLY A 213 -4.64 26.24 2.07
C GLY A 213 -5.53 25.17 1.45
N ILE A 214 -6.84 25.40 1.33
CA ILE A 214 -7.75 24.47 0.65
C ILE A 214 -7.39 24.39 -0.85
N PHE A 215 -7.08 25.52 -1.50
CA PHE A 215 -6.66 25.50 -2.90
C PHE A 215 -5.33 24.78 -3.08
N ASP A 216 -4.42 24.90 -2.11
CA ASP A 216 -3.13 24.21 -2.11
C ASP A 216 -3.34 22.68 -2.02
N ILE A 217 -4.29 22.21 -1.19
CA ILE A 217 -4.68 20.78 -1.11
C ILE A 217 -5.22 20.29 -2.46
N PHE A 218 -6.07 21.08 -3.12
CA PHE A 218 -6.57 20.73 -4.46
C PHE A 218 -5.46 20.70 -5.52
N GLU A 219 -4.51 21.65 -5.46
CA GLU A 219 -3.36 21.69 -6.34
C GLU A 219 -2.46 20.46 -6.15
N GLU A 220 -2.13 20.13 -4.90
CA GLU A 220 -1.31 18.96 -4.54
C GLU A 220 -1.98 17.65 -4.97
N GLY A 221 -3.27 17.50 -4.65
CA GLY A 221 -4.07 16.34 -5.04
C GLY A 221 -4.16 16.20 -6.56
N SER A 222 -4.28 17.32 -7.28
CA SER A 222 -4.27 17.33 -8.75
C SER A 222 -2.91 16.93 -9.32
N LYS A 223 -1.80 17.42 -8.75
CA LYS A 223 -0.43 17.04 -9.17
C LYS A 223 -0.16 15.56 -8.95
N GLN A 224 -0.57 15.00 -7.79
CA GLN A 224 -0.47 13.56 -7.55
C GLN A 224 -1.35 12.76 -8.51
N GLY A 225 -2.58 13.22 -8.76
CA GLY A 225 -3.50 12.61 -9.71
C GLY A 225 -2.96 12.60 -11.14
N LEU A 226 -2.30 13.68 -11.58
CA LEU A 226 -1.68 13.82 -12.90
C LEU A 226 -0.67 12.69 -13.18
N SER A 227 0.17 12.35 -12.20
CA SER A 227 1.14 11.25 -12.35
C SER A 227 0.44 9.90 -12.58
N ILE A 228 -0.66 9.65 -11.86
CA ILE A 228 -1.46 8.43 -12.01
C ILE A 228 -2.19 8.42 -13.36
N ILE A 229 -2.78 9.55 -13.77
CA ILE A 229 -3.50 9.69 -15.04
C ILE A 229 -2.58 9.41 -16.22
N VAL A 230 -1.39 10.01 -16.26
CA VAL A 230 -0.41 9.79 -17.33
C VAL A 230 0.03 8.33 -17.36
N ALA A 231 0.34 7.73 -16.21
CA ALA A 231 0.73 6.33 -16.13
C ALA A 231 -0.39 5.38 -16.62
N CYS A 232 -1.64 5.62 -16.22
CA CYS A 232 -2.80 4.86 -16.67
C CYS A 232 -3.09 5.06 -18.16
N ALA A 233 -2.95 6.28 -18.68
CA ALA A 233 -3.15 6.56 -20.11
C ALA A 233 -2.10 5.81 -20.96
N CYS A 234 -0.82 5.86 -20.58
CA CYS A 234 0.23 5.10 -21.24
C CYS A 234 -0.01 3.59 -21.13
N ALA A 235 -0.35 3.08 -19.95
CA ALA A 235 -0.68 1.67 -19.75
C ALA A 235 -1.89 1.24 -20.60
N GLY A 236 -2.91 2.10 -20.74
CA GLY A 236 -4.07 1.87 -21.60
C GLY A 236 -3.71 1.78 -23.08
N ILE A 237 -2.81 2.65 -23.58
CA ILE A 237 -2.29 2.56 -24.96
C ILE A 237 -1.55 1.23 -25.16
N VAL A 238 -0.67 0.86 -24.22
CA VAL A 238 0.07 -0.41 -24.26
C VAL A 238 -0.90 -1.60 -24.28
N VAL A 239 -1.91 -1.59 -23.41
CA VAL A 239 -2.96 -2.62 -23.38
C VAL A 239 -3.77 -2.65 -24.67
N GLY A 240 -4.10 -1.49 -25.25
CA GLY A 240 -4.80 -1.40 -26.53
C GLY A 240 -4.00 -2.04 -27.66
N VAL A 241 -2.72 -1.70 -27.79
CA VAL A 241 -1.82 -2.30 -28.78
C VAL A 241 -1.69 -3.80 -28.55
N ILE A 242 -1.52 -4.24 -27.31
CA ILE A 242 -1.38 -5.68 -27.00
C ILE A 242 -2.67 -6.46 -27.30
N SER A 243 -3.83 -5.87 -27.00
CA SER A 243 -5.13 -6.48 -27.28
C SER A 243 -5.37 -6.60 -28.79
N LEU A 244 -5.00 -5.57 -29.57
CA LEU A 244 -5.16 -5.55 -31.03
C LEU A 244 -4.14 -6.46 -31.76
N THR A 245 -2.92 -6.56 -31.25
CA THR A 245 -1.85 -7.39 -31.84
C THR A 245 -1.96 -8.87 -31.43
N GLY A 246 -2.75 -9.19 -30.41
CA GLY A 246 -2.87 -10.55 -29.87
C GLY A 246 -1.68 -11.00 -29.02
N VAL A 247 -0.71 -10.12 -28.76
CA VAL A 247 0.50 -10.44 -27.98
C VAL A 247 0.16 -10.94 -26.56
N GLY A 248 -0.93 -10.44 -25.96
CA GLY A 248 -1.38 -10.89 -24.64
C GLY A 248 -1.83 -12.35 -24.65
N PHE A 249 -2.52 -12.78 -25.71
CA PHE A 249 -2.88 -14.18 -25.92
C PHE A 249 -1.65 -15.05 -26.18
N MET A 250 -0.67 -14.55 -26.94
CA MET A 250 0.58 -15.30 -27.17
C MET A 250 1.40 -15.48 -25.89
N LEU A 251 1.55 -14.43 -25.07
CA LEU A 251 2.25 -14.52 -23.79
C LEU A 251 1.51 -15.42 -22.80
N SER A 252 0.19 -15.27 -22.69
CA SER A 252 -0.65 -16.15 -21.88
C SER A 252 -0.53 -17.61 -22.34
N GLY A 253 -0.57 -17.84 -23.65
CA GLY A 253 -0.37 -19.16 -24.25
C GLY A 253 1.02 -19.74 -23.94
N ALA A 254 2.08 -18.93 -24.06
CA ALA A 254 3.43 -19.33 -23.72
C ALA A 254 3.57 -19.69 -22.23
N LEU A 255 2.95 -18.92 -21.33
CA LEU A 255 2.92 -19.25 -19.90
C LEU A 255 2.25 -20.61 -19.66
N VAL A 256 1.11 -20.87 -20.31
CA VAL A 256 0.38 -22.15 -20.20
C VAL A 256 1.19 -23.30 -20.83
N GLU A 257 1.87 -23.07 -21.94
CA GLU A 257 2.70 -24.07 -22.61
C GLU A 257 3.90 -24.49 -21.74
N ILE A 258 4.60 -23.52 -21.14
CA ILE A 258 5.72 -23.77 -20.22
C ILE A 258 5.22 -24.37 -18.90
N GLY A 259 4.06 -23.92 -18.40
CA GLY A 259 3.44 -24.43 -17.18
C GLY A 259 2.81 -25.83 -17.31
N GLY A 260 2.47 -26.23 -18.53
CA GLY A 260 1.70 -27.44 -18.82
C GLY A 260 0.34 -27.45 -18.11
N GLN A 261 -0.16 -28.64 -17.76
CA GLN A 261 -1.37 -28.79 -16.93
C GLN A 261 -1.09 -28.66 -15.42
N ASN A 262 0.14 -28.35 -15.02
CA ASN A 262 0.49 -28.26 -13.60
C ASN A 262 0.24 -26.85 -13.08
N LEU A 263 -0.87 -26.67 -12.37
CA LEU A 263 -1.25 -25.40 -11.76
C LEU A 263 -0.14 -24.80 -10.88
N PHE A 264 0.62 -25.62 -10.15
CA PHE A 264 1.69 -25.13 -9.28
C PHE A 264 2.85 -24.52 -10.08
N LEU A 265 3.22 -25.17 -11.19
CA LEU A 265 4.26 -24.65 -12.08
C LEU A 265 3.81 -23.36 -12.75
N LEU A 266 2.54 -23.30 -13.22
CA LEU A 266 2.00 -22.08 -13.79
C LEU A 266 1.99 -20.94 -12.77
N LEU A 267 1.50 -21.17 -11.55
CA LEU A 267 1.52 -20.17 -10.48
C LEU A 267 2.94 -19.64 -10.22
N PHE A 268 3.94 -20.51 -10.22
CA PHE A 268 5.33 -20.10 -10.03
C PHE A 268 5.86 -19.24 -11.18
N ILE A 269 5.63 -19.64 -12.43
CA ILE A 269 6.10 -18.88 -13.60
C ILE A 269 5.33 -17.54 -13.70
N THR A 270 4.02 -17.56 -13.46
CA THR A 270 3.19 -16.35 -13.40
C THR A 270 3.67 -15.43 -12.29
N MET A 271 4.01 -15.95 -11.11
CA MET A 271 4.61 -15.17 -10.02
C MET A 271 5.90 -14.45 -10.48
N CYS A 272 6.84 -15.19 -11.06
CA CYS A 272 8.09 -14.61 -11.56
C CYS A 272 7.82 -13.54 -12.63
N THR A 273 6.91 -13.83 -13.55
CA THR A 273 6.49 -12.90 -14.61
C THR A 273 5.86 -11.64 -14.03
N SER A 274 4.98 -11.78 -13.03
CA SER A 274 4.35 -10.66 -12.35
C SER A 274 5.35 -9.76 -11.62
N ILE A 275 6.36 -10.35 -10.99
CA ILE A 275 7.43 -9.59 -10.35
C ILE A 275 8.23 -8.81 -11.40
N VAL A 276 8.67 -9.46 -12.48
CA VAL A 276 9.49 -8.84 -13.53
C VAL A 276 8.73 -7.72 -14.25
N LEU A 277 7.51 -7.99 -14.68
CA LEU A 277 6.67 -7.00 -15.36
C LEU A 277 6.26 -5.84 -14.44
N GLY A 278 6.18 -6.07 -13.13
CA GLY A 278 5.84 -5.04 -12.16
C GLY A 278 6.98 -4.09 -11.79
N MET A 279 8.22 -4.42 -12.12
CA MET A 279 9.38 -3.64 -11.70
C MET A 279 9.35 -2.22 -12.26
N GLY A 280 9.50 -1.24 -11.37
CA GLY A 280 9.64 0.17 -11.76
C GLY A 280 8.35 0.88 -12.15
N LEU A 281 7.20 0.21 -12.06
CA LEU A 281 5.90 0.78 -12.43
C LEU A 281 5.07 1.20 -11.20
N PRO A 282 4.24 2.25 -11.32
CA PRO A 282 3.15 2.48 -10.38
C PRO A 282 2.22 1.28 -10.32
N VAL A 283 1.70 0.94 -9.14
CA VAL A 283 0.93 -0.29 -8.90
C VAL A 283 -0.29 -0.41 -9.81
N THR A 284 -0.99 0.70 -10.08
CA THR A 284 -2.14 0.72 -10.99
C THR A 284 -1.75 0.36 -12.42
N ALA A 285 -0.65 0.93 -12.93
CA ALA A 285 -0.13 0.62 -14.26
C ALA A 285 0.40 -0.83 -14.35
N CYS A 286 1.11 -1.26 -13.31
CA CYS A 286 1.54 -2.65 -13.14
C CYS A 286 0.35 -3.61 -13.22
N TYR A 287 -0.72 -3.36 -12.45
CA TYR A 287 -1.92 -4.19 -12.48
C TYR A 287 -2.56 -4.24 -13.87
N ILE A 288 -2.71 -3.10 -14.56
CA ILE A 288 -3.29 -3.05 -15.92
C ILE A 288 -2.53 -3.97 -16.88
N ILE A 289 -1.20 -3.93 -16.86
CA ILE A 289 -0.36 -4.79 -17.70
C ILE A 289 -0.53 -6.27 -17.30
N LEU A 290 -0.48 -6.57 -16.00
CA LEU A 290 -0.59 -7.94 -15.50
C LEU A 290 -1.97 -8.57 -15.75
N ALA A 291 -3.03 -7.78 -15.65
CA ALA A 291 -4.40 -8.20 -15.92
C ALA A 291 -4.58 -8.67 -17.37
N VAL A 292 -3.79 -8.13 -18.30
CA VAL A 292 -3.87 -8.44 -19.73
C VAL A 292 -2.87 -9.53 -20.13
N LEU A 293 -1.68 -9.55 -19.52
CA LEU A 293 -0.60 -10.45 -19.93
C LEU A 293 -0.50 -11.74 -19.12
N ALA A 294 -0.82 -11.68 -17.83
CA ALA A 294 -0.50 -12.75 -16.88
C ALA A 294 -1.75 -13.39 -16.28
N ALA A 295 -2.75 -12.60 -15.89
CA ALA A 295 -3.99 -13.10 -15.30
C ALA A 295 -4.74 -14.10 -16.20
N PRO A 296 -4.87 -13.90 -17.53
CA PRO A 296 -5.59 -14.82 -18.39
C PRO A 296 -4.99 -16.23 -18.42
N ALA A 297 -3.67 -16.37 -18.22
CA ALA A 297 -3.01 -17.67 -18.20
C ALA A 297 -3.56 -18.54 -17.05
N LEU A 298 -3.76 -17.95 -15.88
CA LEU A 298 -4.34 -18.63 -14.72
C LEU A 298 -5.83 -18.93 -14.92
N VAL A 299 -6.58 -17.97 -15.47
CA VAL A 299 -8.02 -18.15 -15.74
C VAL A 299 -8.26 -19.27 -16.75
N ASN A 300 -7.41 -19.38 -17.77
CA ASN A 300 -7.48 -20.44 -18.78
C ASN A 300 -7.26 -21.85 -18.20
N LEU A 301 -6.50 -21.98 -17.09
CA LEU A 301 -6.38 -23.23 -16.34
C LEU A 301 -7.49 -23.44 -15.29
N GLY A 302 -8.56 -22.64 -15.34
CA GLY A 302 -9.73 -22.80 -14.47
C GLY A 302 -9.60 -22.12 -13.10
N VAL A 303 -8.59 -21.28 -12.88
CA VAL A 303 -8.51 -20.49 -11.65
C VAL A 303 -9.61 -19.43 -11.64
N ASN A 304 -10.26 -19.23 -10.50
CA ASN A 304 -11.25 -18.17 -10.33
C ASN A 304 -10.68 -16.79 -10.76
N PRO A 305 -11.40 -15.99 -11.58
CA PRO A 305 -10.91 -14.71 -12.07
C PRO A 305 -10.48 -13.74 -10.97
N ILE A 306 -11.23 -13.62 -9.88
CA ILE A 306 -10.87 -12.73 -8.77
C ILE A 306 -9.56 -13.20 -8.13
N ALA A 307 -9.41 -14.50 -7.93
CA ALA A 307 -8.18 -15.07 -7.35
C ALA A 307 -6.97 -14.87 -8.26
N ALA A 308 -7.13 -15.08 -9.58
CA ALA A 308 -6.07 -14.86 -10.57
C ALA A 308 -5.62 -13.39 -10.63
N HIS A 309 -6.56 -12.45 -10.64
CA HIS A 309 -6.25 -11.02 -10.68
C HIS A 309 -5.62 -10.52 -9.37
N LEU A 310 -6.11 -11.00 -8.22
CA LEU A 310 -5.48 -10.73 -6.94
C LEU A 310 -4.06 -11.32 -6.88
N PHE A 311 -3.84 -12.54 -7.37
CA PHE A 311 -2.52 -13.17 -7.42
C PHE A 311 -1.49 -12.30 -8.13
N VAL A 312 -1.78 -11.91 -9.38
CA VAL A 312 -0.84 -11.10 -10.16
C VAL A 312 -0.66 -9.72 -9.53
N MET A 313 -1.72 -9.14 -8.94
CA MET A 313 -1.62 -7.88 -8.19
C MET A 313 -0.70 -8.03 -6.97
N TYR A 314 -0.82 -9.09 -6.18
CA TYR A 314 0.02 -9.33 -4.99
C TYR A 314 1.50 -9.37 -5.37
N PHE A 315 1.86 -10.15 -6.39
CA PHE A 315 3.25 -10.24 -6.83
C PHE A 315 3.74 -8.99 -7.56
N GLY A 316 2.84 -8.28 -8.25
CA GLY A 316 3.10 -6.96 -8.78
C GLY A 316 3.45 -5.95 -7.67
N VAL A 317 2.76 -5.98 -6.53
CA VAL A 317 3.06 -5.14 -5.36
C VAL A 317 4.37 -5.56 -4.69
N LEU A 318 4.63 -6.87 -4.56
CA LEU A 318 5.88 -7.39 -3.99
C LEU A 318 7.11 -7.08 -4.85
N SER A 319 6.95 -6.79 -6.15
CA SER A 319 8.04 -6.26 -6.99
C SER A 319 8.65 -4.97 -6.41
N GLY A 320 7.85 -4.17 -5.68
CA GLY A 320 8.29 -2.94 -5.03
C GLY A 320 9.32 -3.13 -3.92
N ILE A 321 9.48 -4.35 -3.40
CA ILE A 321 10.52 -4.73 -2.44
C ILE A 321 11.54 -5.73 -3.00
N THR A 322 11.34 -6.21 -4.24
CA THR A 322 12.15 -7.26 -4.84
C THR A 322 13.28 -6.68 -5.71
N PRO A 323 14.55 -7.09 -5.52
CA PRO A 323 15.65 -6.70 -6.40
C PRO A 323 15.38 -7.06 -7.88
N PRO A 324 15.95 -6.31 -8.85
CA PRO A 324 16.92 -5.22 -8.72
C PRO A 324 16.35 -3.79 -8.63
N VAL A 325 15.04 -3.57 -8.79
CA VAL A 325 14.48 -2.20 -8.84
C VAL A 325 13.90 -1.76 -7.49
N ALA A 326 13.19 -2.64 -6.77
CA ALA A 326 12.73 -2.48 -5.37
C ALA A 326 12.45 -1.03 -4.89
N LEU A 327 11.60 -0.28 -5.61
CA LEU A 327 11.43 1.16 -5.40
C LEU A 327 11.12 1.55 -3.96
N ALA A 328 10.24 0.82 -3.28
CA ALA A 328 9.88 1.11 -1.89
C ALA A 328 11.05 0.87 -0.94
N ALA A 329 11.81 -0.22 -1.15
CA ALA A 329 13.00 -0.51 -0.39
C ALA A 329 14.10 0.54 -0.61
N TYR A 330 14.23 1.08 -1.83
CA TYR A 330 15.26 2.06 -2.17
C TYR A 330 14.98 3.44 -1.56
N VAL A 331 13.70 3.84 -1.52
CA VAL A 331 13.27 5.05 -0.80
C VAL A 331 13.57 4.90 0.69
N GLY A 332 13.21 3.76 1.29
CA GLY A 332 13.53 3.47 2.70
C GLY A 332 15.04 3.44 2.97
N ALA A 333 15.84 2.92 2.02
CA ALA A 333 17.29 2.91 2.12
C ALA A 333 17.89 4.33 2.13
N GLY A 334 17.33 5.25 1.34
CA GLY A 334 17.68 6.67 1.36
C GLY A 334 17.42 7.31 2.72
N ILE A 335 16.25 7.04 3.32
CA ILE A 335 15.90 7.56 4.66
C ILE A 335 16.79 6.96 5.76
N ALA A 336 17.14 5.67 5.64
CA ALA A 336 17.95 4.99 6.65
C ALA A 336 19.46 5.22 6.51
N GLU A 337 19.91 5.82 5.41
CA GLU A 337 21.31 5.91 5.00
C GLU A 337 21.97 4.52 4.85
N ALA A 338 21.25 3.59 4.21
CA ALA A 338 21.69 2.21 3.99
C ALA A 338 21.88 1.91 2.49
N LYS A 339 22.65 0.86 2.18
CA LYS A 339 22.84 0.42 0.79
C LYS A 339 21.51 -0.12 0.21
N PRO A 340 20.97 0.45 -0.88
CA PRO A 340 19.66 0.07 -1.42
C PRO A 340 19.49 -1.43 -1.68
N MET A 341 20.49 -2.07 -2.29
CA MET A 341 20.48 -3.50 -2.57
C MET A 341 20.47 -4.38 -1.31
N ALA A 342 21.14 -3.95 -0.24
CA ALA A 342 21.12 -4.70 1.02
C ALA A 342 19.75 -4.61 1.71
N VAL A 343 19.09 -3.45 1.60
CA VAL A 343 17.74 -3.24 2.12
C VAL A 343 16.72 -4.07 1.35
N SER A 344 16.78 -4.12 0.01
CA SER A 344 15.85 -4.93 -0.78
C SER A 344 15.99 -6.43 -0.52
N ILE A 345 17.22 -6.93 -0.36
CA ILE A 345 17.44 -8.34 0.03
C ILE A 345 16.86 -8.62 1.43
N GLU A 346 17.04 -7.71 2.38
CA GLU A 346 16.47 -7.84 3.72
C GLU A 346 14.93 -7.76 3.71
N ALA A 347 14.38 -6.86 2.89
CA ALA A 347 12.94 -6.71 2.68
C ALA A 347 12.34 -7.98 2.07
N CYS A 348 12.99 -8.59 1.08
CA CYS A 348 12.60 -9.91 0.57
C CYS A 348 12.59 -10.95 1.69
N LYS A 349 13.64 -11.03 2.54
CA LYS A 349 13.69 -12.02 3.63
C LYS A 349 12.54 -11.88 4.61
N ILE A 350 12.19 -10.65 5.00
CA ILE A 350 11.04 -10.37 5.87
C ILE A 350 9.73 -10.65 5.12
N GLY A 351 9.69 -10.31 3.85
CA GLY A 351 8.56 -10.50 2.95
C GLY A 351 8.35 -11.94 2.46
N ILE A 352 9.27 -12.90 2.70
CA ILE A 352 9.14 -14.30 2.25
C ILE A 352 7.78 -14.89 2.67
N VAL A 353 7.29 -14.53 3.86
CA VAL A 353 6.01 -15.02 4.34
C VAL A 353 4.85 -14.55 3.45
N ALA A 354 4.97 -13.36 2.86
CA ALA A 354 4.03 -12.86 1.85
C ALA A 354 4.06 -13.67 0.55
N PHE A 355 5.23 -14.09 0.08
CA PHE A 355 5.34 -14.92 -1.12
C PHE A 355 4.66 -16.27 -0.92
N ILE A 356 4.83 -16.88 0.25
CA ILE A 356 4.26 -18.21 0.55
C ILE A 356 2.74 -18.15 0.76
N LEU A 357 2.24 -17.16 1.51
CA LEU A 357 0.82 -17.07 1.86
C LEU A 357 -0.10 -16.93 0.65
N HIS A 358 0.32 -16.17 -0.36
CA HIS A 358 -0.52 -15.90 -1.55
C HIS A 358 -0.55 -17.08 -2.53
N SER A 359 0.48 -17.93 -2.55
CA SER A 359 0.49 -19.17 -3.34
C SER A 359 -0.48 -20.23 -2.78
N ILE A 360 -0.74 -20.23 -1.46
CA ILE A 360 -1.54 -21.27 -0.80
C ILE A 360 -3.05 -21.07 -1.03
N LYS A 361 -3.56 -19.84 -0.99
CA LYS A 361 -5.01 -19.60 -1.03
C LYS A 361 -5.66 -19.90 -2.40
N ILE A 362 -4.89 -19.91 -3.49
CA ILE A 362 -5.40 -20.27 -4.82
C ILE A 362 -5.66 -21.77 -4.91
N ASN A 363 -4.87 -22.59 -4.22
CA ASN A 363 -5.07 -24.03 -4.19
C ASN A 363 -6.39 -24.43 -3.52
N SER A 364 -6.87 -23.63 -2.55
CA SER A 364 -8.16 -23.82 -1.89
C SER A 364 -9.36 -23.26 -2.67
N GLY A 365 -9.13 -22.59 -3.80
CA GLY A 365 -10.17 -21.94 -4.61
C GLY A 365 -10.53 -22.67 -5.90
N ILE A 366 -10.14 -23.94 -6.04
CA ILE A 366 -10.69 -24.85 -7.06
C ILE A 366 -12.06 -25.30 -6.54
N GLN A 367 -13.06 -24.42 -6.66
CA GLN A 367 -14.49 -24.73 -6.82
C GLN A 367 -15.30 -23.44 -7.04
#